data_AF-A0A4Y2HFY4-F1
#
_entry.id   AF-A0A4Y2HFY4-F1
#
_cell.length_a   1.000
_cell.length_b   1.000
_cell.length_c   1.000
_cell.angle_alpha   90.00
_cell.angle_beta   90.00
_cell.angle_gamma   90.00
#
_symmetry.space_group_name_H-M   'P 1'
#
loop_
_entity.id
_entity.type
_entity.pdbx_description
1 polymer ?
#
loop_
_entity_poly.entity_id
_entity_poly.type
_entity_poly.pdbx_seq_one_letter_code
_entity_poly.pdbx_strand_id
1 'polypeptide(L)'
;MKGETIKKDERLPFASSTKLGWVVAGSTAFPVENLEETSVSYLRVNTEELIQYFWELEQIPTLSSFTKEENLCEKHFIENYASNDKGRYSVYLPFKAERQELGDSKGLAFHRFLNLEKKLLKIPNVYQQYKDFMSEYLSLGHMEKVNENSVDVKNEHFYIPHHHVIKESSLTTRLHAVFNASAKSSSGVSLNDWS
;
A
#
# COMPACT_ATOMS: atom_id res chain seq x y z
N MET A 1 -16.51 -28.82 26.03
CA MET A 1 -17.96 -28.55 26.24
C MET A 1 -18.28 -28.77 27.71
N LYS A 2 -18.51 -27.69 28.49
CA LYS A 2 -19.03 -27.76 29.87
C LYS A 2 -20.50 -27.38 29.81
N GLY A 3 -21.35 -28.32 29.47
CA GLY A 3 -22.81 -28.15 29.42
C GLY A 3 -23.48 -29.13 30.37
N GLU A 4 -24.51 -28.68 31.08
CA GLU A 4 -25.30 -29.53 31.96
C GLU A 4 -25.95 -30.66 31.14
N THR A 5 -25.83 -31.89 31.63
CA THR A 5 -26.37 -33.07 30.95
C THR A 5 -27.37 -33.75 31.87
N ILE A 6 -28.61 -33.90 31.40
CA ILE A 6 -29.70 -34.51 32.14
C ILE A 6 -29.91 -35.92 31.58
N LYS A 7 -29.71 -36.93 32.43
CA LYS A 7 -29.89 -38.35 32.14
C LYS A 7 -30.83 -38.98 33.17
N LYS A 8 -31.84 -39.72 32.70
CA LYS A 8 -32.72 -40.52 33.57
C LYS A 8 -32.22 -41.95 33.77
N ASP A 9 -31.64 -42.57 32.74
CA ASP A 9 -31.12 -43.95 32.74
C ASP A 9 -30.09 -44.12 31.61
N GLU A 10 -29.17 -45.09 31.70
CA GLU A 10 -28.12 -45.34 30.70
C GLU A 10 -28.67 -45.84 29.36
N ARG A 11 -29.87 -46.44 29.36
CA ARG A 11 -30.52 -47.01 28.17
C ARG A 11 -31.58 -46.11 27.54
N LEU A 12 -31.72 -44.88 28.03
CA LEU A 12 -32.69 -43.90 27.55
C LEU A 12 -31.99 -42.68 26.96
N PRO A 13 -32.66 -41.94 26.06
CA PRO A 13 -32.11 -40.70 25.52
C PRO A 13 -31.88 -39.66 26.61
N PHE A 14 -30.89 -38.81 26.37
CA PHE A 14 -30.40 -37.79 27.29
C PHE A 14 -30.40 -36.41 26.65
N ALA A 15 -30.52 -35.37 27.47
CA ALA A 15 -30.46 -33.98 27.01
C ALA A 15 -29.16 -33.32 27.45
N SER A 16 -28.53 -32.56 26.55
CA SER A 16 -27.30 -31.81 26.82
C SER A 16 -27.48 -30.35 26.44
N SER A 17 -27.08 -29.45 27.34
CA SER A 17 -27.17 -28.01 27.14
C SER A 17 -25.99 -27.50 26.30
N THR A 18 -26.30 -26.79 25.22
CA THR A 18 -25.32 -26.13 24.35
C THR A 18 -25.57 -24.62 24.31
N LYS A 19 -24.60 -23.84 23.82
CA LYS A 19 -24.77 -22.39 23.60
C LYS A 19 -25.88 -22.05 22.59
N LEU A 20 -26.36 -23.02 21.81
CA LEU A 20 -27.44 -22.88 20.83
C LEU A 20 -28.78 -23.45 21.32
N GLY A 21 -28.85 -23.91 22.58
CA GLY A 21 -30.03 -24.55 23.17
C GLY A 21 -29.80 -26.00 23.57
N TRP A 22 -30.86 -26.65 24.04
CA TRP A 22 -30.84 -28.04 24.48
C TRP A 22 -30.92 -29.01 23.30
N VAL A 23 -30.04 -30.01 23.30
CA VAL A 23 -30.01 -31.09 22.29
C VAL A 23 -30.31 -32.41 22.97
N VAL A 24 -31.19 -33.23 22.39
CA VAL A 24 -31.55 -34.56 22.89
C VAL A 24 -30.88 -35.62 22.02
N ALA A 25 -30.19 -36.59 22.63
CA ALA A 25 -29.44 -37.63 21.94
C ALA A 25 -29.54 -38.98 22.66
N GLY A 26 -29.53 -40.09 21.92
CA GLY A 26 -29.56 -41.46 22.44
C GLY A 26 -30.56 -42.37 21.72
N SER A 27 -30.51 -43.66 22.02
CA SER A 27 -31.36 -44.68 21.40
C SER A 27 -32.67 -44.86 22.17
N THR A 28 -33.78 -45.04 21.46
CA THR A 28 -35.08 -45.37 22.05
C THR A 28 -35.33 -46.86 21.96
N ALA A 29 -35.80 -47.49 23.06
CA ALA A 29 -36.04 -48.94 23.13
C ALA A 29 -37.27 -49.44 22.35
N PHE A 30 -37.95 -48.58 21.58
CA PHE A 30 -39.12 -48.94 20.78
C PHE A 30 -38.81 -48.79 19.29
N PRO A 31 -39.20 -49.74 18.43
CA PRO A 31 -39.20 -49.53 16.98
C PRO A 31 -40.29 -48.50 16.66
N VAL A 32 -39.88 -47.31 16.23
CA VAL A 32 -40.81 -46.26 15.79
C VAL A 32 -41.01 -46.43 14.28
N GLU A 33 -42.20 -46.84 13.87
CA GLU A 33 -42.60 -46.81 12.45
C GLU A 33 -42.86 -45.34 12.04
N ASN A 34 -42.18 -44.88 10.98
CA ASN A 34 -42.11 -43.51 10.46
C ASN A 34 -41.15 -42.54 11.19
N LEU A 35 -39.85 -42.76 11.02
CA LEU A 35 -38.84 -41.72 11.28
C LEU A 35 -38.70 -40.83 10.04
N GLU A 36 -39.10 -39.56 10.11
CA GLU A 36 -38.41 -38.54 9.32
C GLU A 36 -37.01 -38.40 9.93
N GLU A 37 -36.01 -38.99 9.27
CA GLU A 37 -34.61 -38.89 9.70
C GLU A 37 -34.19 -37.41 9.75
N THR A 38 -34.14 -36.85 10.94
CA THR A 38 -33.51 -35.55 11.13
C THR A 38 -32.00 -35.79 11.23
N SER A 39 -31.29 -35.60 10.12
CA SER A 39 -29.83 -35.62 10.12
C SER A 39 -29.31 -34.37 10.84
N VAL A 40 -28.50 -34.57 11.87
CA VAL A 40 -27.79 -33.48 12.55
C VAL A 40 -26.35 -33.48 12.04
N SER A 41 -26.05 -32.58 11.12
CA SER A 41 -24.69 -32.36 10.63
C SER A 41 -23.84 -31.71 11.72
N TYR A 42 -22.97 -32.49 12.36
CA TYR A 42 -21.96 -31.97 13.27
C TYR A 42 -20.74 -31.49 12.46
N LEU A 43 -20.62 -30.17 12.28
CA LEU A 43 -19.41 -29.56 11.72
C LEU A 43 -18.37 -29.42 12.83
N ARG A 44 -17.43 -30.37 12.89
CA ARG A 44 -16.18 -30.18 13.65
C ARG A 44 -15.21 -29.38 12.79
N VAL A 45 -15.19 -28.07 12.99
CA VAL A 45 -14.14 -27.24 12.41
C VAL A 45 -12.83 -27.56 13.13
N ASN A 46 -11.82 -28.07 12.41
CA ASN A 46 -10.49 -28.23 12.97
C ASN A 46 -9.85 -26.84 13.09
N THR A 47 -9.95 -26.25 14.28
CA THR A 47 -9.44 -24.91 14.54
C THR A 47 -7.92 -24.82 14.39
N GLU A 48 -7.19 -25.92 14.60
CA GLU A 48 -5.73 -25.93 14.45
C GLU A 48 -5.32 -25.79 12.98
N GLU A 49 -5.99 -26.49 12.07
CA GLU A 49 -5.76 -26.36 10.62
C GLU A 49 -6.10 -24.97 10.11
N LEU A 50 -7.19 -24.35 10.58
CA LEU A 50 -7.54 -22.98 10.20
C LEU A 50 -6.54 -21.95 10.72
N ILE A 51 -6.05 -22.11 11.94
CA ILE A 51 -5.03 -21.24 12.50
C ILE A 51 -3.71 -21.41 11.74
N GLN A 52 -3.32 -22.66 11.44
CA GLN A 52 -2.15 -22.93 10.63
C GLN A 52 -2.27 -22.30 9.23
N TYR A 53 -3.39 -22.50 8.55
CA TYR A 53 -3.64 -21.92 7.23
C TYR A 53 -3.66 -20.38 7.25
N PHE A 54 -4.22 -19.78 8.30
CA PHE A 54 -4.17 -18.34 8.51
C PHE A 54 -2.73 -17.85 8.64
N TRP A 55 -1.90 -18.52 9.44
CA TRP A 55 -0.48 -18.17 9.58
C TRP A 55 0.31 -18.41 8.31
N GLU A 56 0.00 -19.44 7.53
CA GLU A 56 0.65 -19.71 6.24
C GLU A 56 0.34 -18.64 5.20
N LEU A 57 -0.90 -18.10 5.18
CA LEU A 57 -1.30 -17.01 4.28
C LEU A 57 -0.75 -15.65 4.69
N GLU A 58 -0.70 -15.37 5.99
CA GLU A 58 -0.16 -14.11 6.53
C GLU A 58 1.38 -14.10 6.58
N GLN A 59 2.02 -15.26 6.43
CA GLN A 59 3.47 -15.34 6.33
C GLN A 59 3.93 -14.76 4.99
N ILE A 60 4.74 -13.71 5.08
CA ILE A 60 5.51 -13.23 3.94
C ILE A 60 6.50 -14.36 3.59
N PRO A 61 6.48 -14.90 2.35
CA PRO A 61 7.43 -15.92 1.96
C PRO A 61 8.85 -15.42 2.22
N THR A 62 9.61 -16.12 3.07
CA THR A 62 11.04 -15.87 3.20
C THR A 62 11.68 -16.34 1.89
N LEU A 63 11.79 -15.43 0.93
CA LEU A 63 12.55 -15.65 -0.30
C LEU A 63 13.98 -15.99 0.12
N SER A 64 14.41 -17.23 -0.13
CA SER A 64 15.73 -17.73 0.29
C SER A 64 16.89 -17.15 -0.53
N SER A 65 16.59 -16.39 -1.59
CA SER A 65 17.60 -15.76 -2.43
C SER A 65 17.04 -14.48 -3.04
N PHE A 66 17.51 -13.34 -2.55
CA PHE A 66 17.36 -12.07 -3.24
C PHE A 66 18.06 -12.12 -4.60
N THR A 67 17.48 -11.47 -5.59
CA THR A 67 18.16 -11.14 -6.84
C THR A 67 19.37 -10.25 -6.57
N LYS A 68 20.27 -10.11 -7.56
CA LYS A 68 21.43 -9.21 -7.42
C LYS A 68 21.00 -7.76 -7.15
N GLU A 69 19.93 -7.31 -7.80
CA GLU A 69 19.39 -5.95 -7.66
C GLU A 69 18.78 -5.73 -6.28
N GLU A 70 18.02 -6.69 -5.75
CA GLU A 70 17.45 -6.61 -4.40
C GLU A 70 18.54 -6.56 -3.33
N ASN A 71 19.58 -7.39 -3.43
CA ASN A 71 20.73 -7.34 -2.52
C ASN A 71 21.44 -5.98 -2.56
N LEU A 72 21.60 -5.39 -3.75
CA LEU A 72 22.20 -4.06 -3.90
C LEU A 72 21.31 -2.97 -3.29
N CYS A 73 20.00 -3.06 -3.48
CA CYS A 73 19.02 -2.13 -2.90
C CYS A 73 19.02 -2.20 -1.37
N GLU A 74 19.00 -3.41 -0.79
CA GLU A 74 19.04 -3.61 0.65
C GLU A 74 20.36 -3.11 1.25
N LYS A 75 21.49 -3.44 0.62
CA LYS A 75 22.79 -2.92 1.02
C LYS A 75 22.83 -1.39 0.98
N HIS A 76 22.35 -0.78 -0.11
CA HIS A 76 22.29 0.68 -0.25
C HIS A 76 21.40 1.32 0.82
N PHE A 77 20.25 0.71 1.12
CA PHE A 77 19.38 1.16 2.20
C PHE A 77 20.10 1.14 3.54
N ILE A 78 20.70 0.00 3.92
CA ILE A 78 21.41 -0.15 5.21
C ILE A 78 22.58 0.83 5.33
N GLU A 79 23.29 1.10 4.25
CA GLU A 79 24.44 2.01 4.26
C GLU A 79 24.04 3.50 4.30
N ASN A 80 22.87 3.85 3.78
CA ASN A 80 22.49 5.26 3.55
C ASN A 80 21.21 5.69 4.27
N TYR A 81 20.58 4.83 5.07
CA TYR A 81 19.47 5.24 5.93
C TYR A 81 20.00 6.03 7.13
N ALA A 82 19.31 7.11 7.47
CA ALA A 82 19.55 7.89 8.66
C ALA A 82 18.23 8.33 9.27
N SER A 83 18.19 8.47 10.60
CA SER A 83 17.08 9.12 11.30
C SER A 83 17.51 10.52 11.74
N ASN A 84 16.70 11.54 11.48
CA ASN A 84 16.94 12.87 12.03
C ASN A 84 16.44 12.99 13.47
N ASP A 85 16.79 14.09 14.15
CA ASP A 85 16.40 14.38 15.54
C ASP A 85 14.88 14.45 15.78
N LYS A 86 14.08 14.48 14.71
CA LYS A 86 12.61 14.48 14.73
C LYS A 86 12.02 13.09 14.46
N GLY A 87 12.83 12.04 14.42
CA GLY A 87 12.41 10.67 14.16
C GLY A 87 11.98 10.39 12.72
N ARG A 88 12.34 11.25 11.75
CA ARG A 88 12.08 10.97 10.32
C ARG A 88 13.26 10.23 9.72
N TYR A 89 12.95 9.16 9.00
CA TYR A 89 13.93 8.43 8.22
C TYR A 89 14.19 9.15 6.89
N SER A 90 15.45 9.26 6.53
CA SER A 90 15.93 9.68 5.21
C SER A 90 16.81 8.58 4.65
N VAL A 91 16.68 8.28 3.36
CA VAL A 91 17.58 7.39 2.64
C VAL A 91 17.97 8.08 1.34
N TYR A 92 19.17 7.83 0.86
CA TYR A 92 19.56 8.30 -0.47
C TYR A 92 18.70 7.63 -1.53
N LEU A 93 18.46 8.33 -2.63
CA LEU A 93 17.78 7.74 -3.78
C LEU A 93 18.71 6.69 -4.40
N PRO A 94 18.31 5.41 -4.50
CA PRO A 94 19.12 4.40 -5.16
C PRO A 94 19.17 4.70 -6.67
N PHE A 95 20.34 4.43 -7.27
CA PHE A 95 20.53 4.51 -8.71
C PHE A 95 20.99 3.17 -9.24
N LYS A 96 20.50 2.77 -10.42
CA LYS A 96 21.04 1.62 -11.16
C LYS A 96 22.53 1.78 -11.44
N ALA A 97 23.23 0.64 -11.45
CA ALA A 97 24.67 0.58 -11.70
C ALA A 97 25.03 1.01 -13.13
N GLU A 98 24.18 0.67 -14.10
CA GLU A 98 24.32 1.08 -15.51
C GLU A 98 23.51 2.36 -15.75
N ARG A 99 24.16 3.52 -15.55
CA ARG A 99 23.52 4.81 -15.81
C ARG A 99 23.45 5.07 -17.31
N GLN A 100 22.23 5.18 -17.81
CA GLN A 100 21.97 5.69 -19.16
C GLN A 100 22.04 7.22 -19.15
N GLU A 101 22.44 7.84 -20.25
CA GLU A 101 22.42 9.30 -20.33
C GLU A 101 20.97 9.82 -20.33
N LEU A 102 20.66 10.69 -19.37
CA LEU A 102 19.33 11.27 -19.22
C LEU A 102 18.94 12.22 -20.36
N GLY A 103 19.88 12.77 -21.12
CA GLY A 103 19.58 13.75 -22.18
C GLY A 103 18.90 15.04 -21.67
N ASP A 104 18.39 15.86 -22.59
CA ASP A 104 17.66 17.09 -22.25
C ASP A 104 16.19 16.81 -21.93
N SER A 105 15.74 17.31 -20.78
CA SER A 105 14.34 17.27 -20.32
C SER A 105 13.72 18.66 -20.18
N LYS A 106 14.54 19.72 -20.23
CA LYS A 106 14.11 21.09 -19.90
C LYS A 106 13.07 21.62 -20.88
N GLY A 107 13.30 21.43 -22.18
CA GLY A 107 12.38 21.93 -23.21
C GLY A 107 10.97 21.35 -23.07
N LEU A 108 10.86 20.04 -22.85
CA LEU A 108 9.59 19.34 -22.66
C LEU A 108 8.89 19.80 -21.37
N ALA A 109 9.61 19.85 -20.26
CA ALA A 109 9.07 20.27 -18.97
C ALA A 109 8.54 21.71 -19.02
N PHE A 110 9.32 22.62 -19.62
CA PHE A 110 8.95 24.01 -19.77
C PHE A 110 7.71 24.19 -20.66
N HIS A 111 7.65 23.49 -21.80
CA HIS A 111 6.48 23.55 -22.67
C HIS A 111 5.20 23.06 -21.96
N ARG A 112 5.30 21.97 -21.18
CA ARG A 112 4.18 21.46 -20.37
C ARG A 112 3.75 22.45 -19.29
N PHE A 113 4.70 23.12 -18.64
CA PHE A 113 4.43 24.17 -17.67
C PHE A 113 3.66 25.35 -18.29
N LEU A 114 4.08 25.87 -19.45
CA LEU A 114 3.38 26.96 -20.13
C LEU A 114 1.93 26.57 -20.50
N ASN A 115 1.73 25.33 -20.92
CA ASN A 115 0.38 24.83 -21.23
C ASN A 115 -0.48 24.66 -19.96
N LEU A 116 0.10 24.22 -18.85
CA LEU A 116 -0.55 24.18 -17.54
C LEU A 116 -0.99 25.59 -17.12
N GLU A 117 -0.09 26.56 -17.19
CA GLU A 117 -0.36 27.95 -16.80
C GLU A 117 -1.49 28.56 -17.66
N LYS A 118 -1.44 28.38 -18.98
CA LYS A 118 -2.53 28.82 -19.89
C LYS A 118 -3.90 28.23 -19.53
N LYS A 119 -3.95 26.97 -19.07
CA LYS A 119 -5.19 26.33 -18.63
C LYS A 119 -5.67 26.91 -17.30
N LEU A 120 -4.75 27.08 -16.34
CA LEU A 120 -5.06 27.62 -15.01
C LEU A 120 -5.55 29.08 -15.07
N LEU A 121 -5.01 29.90 -15.98
CA LEU A 121 -5.48 31.27 -16.19
C LEU A 121 -6.97 31.36 -16.54
N LYS A 122 -7.55 30.31 -17.14
CA LYS A 122 -8.98 30.23 -17.46
C LYS A 122 -9.86 29.83 -16.26
N ILE A 123 -9.25 29.38 -15.17
CA ILE A 123 -9.93 28.86 -13.98
C ILE A 123 -9.33 29.50 -12.71
N PRO A 124 -9.69 30.78 -12.41
CA PRO A 124 -9.00 31.57 -11.37
C PRO A 124 -8.96 30.91 -9.99
N ASN A 125 -10.05 30.24 -9.59
CA ASN A 125 -10.14 29.56 -8.29
C ASN A 125 -9.14 28.39 -8.16
N VAL A 126 -8.97 27.60 -9.22
CA VAL A 126 -8.02 26.48 -9.24
C VAL A 126 -6.58 27.01 -9.33
N TYR A 127 -6.38 28.11 -10.07
CA TYR A 127 -5.06 28.72 -10.16
C TYR A 127 -4.58 29.26 -8.81
N GLN A 128 -5.47 29.90 -8.04
CA GLN A 128 -5.12 30.37 -6.70
C GLN A 128 -4.70 29.21 -5.81
N GLN A 129 -5.49 28.13 -5.75
CA GLN A 129 -5.15 26.93 -4.98
C GLN A 129 -3.81 26.30 -5.40
N TYR A 130 -3.50 26.30 -6.70
CA TYR A 130 -2.20 25.84 -7.19
C TYR A 130 -1.05 26.73 -6.71
N LYS A 131 -1.22 28.06 -6.71
CA LYS A 131 -0.20 28.99 -6.18
C LYS A 131 -0.01 28.82 -4.68
N ASP A 132 -1.10 28.62 -3.95
CA ASP A 132 -1.07 28.39 -2.50
C ASP A 132 -0.30 27.10 -2.18
N PHE A 133 -0.60 26.01 -2.90
CA PHE A 133 0.14 24.75 -2.81
C PHE A 133 1.64 24.92 -3.07
N MET A 134 2.01 25.60 -4.17
CA MET A 134 3.44 25.81 -4.48
C MET A 134 4.11 26.67 -3.41
N SER A 135 3.42 27.68 -2.86
CA SER A 135 3.98 28.53 -1.81
C SER A 135 4.18 27.77 -0.50
N GLU A 136 3.24 26.91 -0.13
CA GLU A 136 3.36 26.00 1.01
C GLU A 136 4.51 25.00 0.81
N TYR A 137 4.61 24.40 -0.37
CA TYR A 137 5.69 23.47 -0.70
C TYR A 137 7.09 24.12 -0.56
N LEU A 138 7.21 25.41 -0.90
CA LEU A 138 8.41 26.22 -0.68
C LEU A 138 8.63 26.51 0.82
N SER A 139 7.61 26.94 1.55
CA SER A 139 7.73 27.34 2.95
C SER A 139 8.07 26.17 3.88
N LEU A 140 7.61 24.97 3.53
CA LEU A 140 7.95 23.71 4.20
C LEU A 140 9.37 23.22 3.88
N GLY A 141 10.09 23.89 2.97
CA GLY A 141 11.43 23.49 2.53
C GLY A 141 11.45 22.24 1.66
N HIS A 142 10.33 21.90 1.00
CA HIS A 142 10.26 20.77 0.07
C HIS A 142 10.76 21.12 -1.35
N MET A 143 10.96 22.41 -1.61
CA MET A 143 11.67 22.89 -2.79
C MET A 143 12.43 24.16 -2.45
N GLU A 144 13.39 24.51 -3.29
CA GLU A 144 14.13 25.76 -3.22
C GLU A 144 14.25 26.39 -4.61
N LYS A 145 14.51 27.69 -4.65
CA LYS A 145 14.76 28.37 -5.92
C LYS A 145 16.18 28.01 -6.38
N VAL A 146 16.27 27.35 -7.53
CA VAL A 146 17.55 27.05 -8.17
C VAL A 146 18.29 28.35 -8.50
N ASN A 147 19.55 28.45 -8.10
CA ASN A 147 20.43 29.52 -8.52
C ASN A 147 20.98 29.19 -9.92
N GLU A 148 20.59 29.98 -10.92
CA GLU A 148 20.98 29.75 -12.32
C GLU A 148 22.50 29.75 -12.52
N ASN A 149 23.25 30.48 -11.67
CA ASN A 149 24.71 30.52 -11.72
C ASN A 149 25.38 29.32 -11.05
N SER A 150 24.63 28.52 -10.28
CA SER A 150 25.14 27.31 -9.60
C SER A 150 24.69 26.02 -10.28
N VAL A 151 23.97 26.10 -11.40
CA VAL A 151 23.66 24.91 -12.21
C VAL A 151 24.97 24.43 -12.81
N ASP A 152 25.60 23.50 -12.12
CA ASP A 152 26.88 22.94 -12.53
C ASP A 152 26.71 22.25 -13.88
N VAL A 153 27.38 22.77 -14.91
CA VAL A 153 27.39 22.20 -16.25
C VAL A 153 27.97 20.77 -16.23
N LYS A 154 28.73 20.41 -15.19
CA LYS A 154 29.32 19.08 -15.04
C LYS A 154 28.37 18.03 -14.47
N ASN A 155 27.29 18.43 -13.80
CA ASN A 155 26.33 17.49 -13.22
C ASN A 155 25.12 17.30 -14.14
N GLU A 156 24.59 16.08 -14.17
CA GLU A 156 23.34 15.79 -14.88
C GLU A 156 22.15 16.42 -14.15
N HIS A 157 21.29 17.11 -14.90
CA HIS A 157 20.07 17.74 -14.37
C HIS A 157 18.85 17.16 -15.07
N PHE A 158 17.79 16.90 -14.30
CA PHE A 158 16.52 16.44 -14.85
C PHE A 158 15.36 17.35 -14.43
N TYR A 159 14.62 17.85 -15.41
CA TYR A 159 13.48 18.72 -15.21
C TYR A 159 12.20 17.89 -15.25
N ILE A 160 11.55 17.73 -14.09
CA ILE A 160 10.35 16.90 -13.97
C ILE A 160 9.12 17.74 -14.29
N PRO A 161 8.34 17.42 -15.36
CA PRO A 161 7.08 18.09 -15.61
C PRO A 161 6.06 17.76 -14.52
N HIS A 162 5.24 18.73 -14.16
CA HIS A 162 4.20 18.56 -13.15
C HIS A 162 2.84 19.10 -13.60
N HIS A 163 1.79 18.67 -12.92
CA HIS A 163 0.42 19.15 -13.11
C HIS A 163 -0.37 19.08 -11.81
N HIS A 164 -1.48 19.82 -11.72
CA HIS A 164 -2.35 19.76 -10.55
C HIS A 164 -3.34 18.59 -10.65
N VAL A 165 -3.68 18.01 -9.49
CA VAL A 165 -4.77 17.05 -9.31
C VAL A 165 -5.63 17.55 -8.17
N ILE A 166 -6.95 17.48 -8.35
CA ILE A 166 -7.93 17.84 -7.32
C ILE A 166 -8.38 16.55 -6.63
N LYS A 167 -8.20 16.49 -5.32
CA LYS A 167 -8.69 15.40 -4.47
C LYS A 167 -9.72 15.97 -3.52
N GLU A 168 -10.99 15.89 -3.91
CA GLU A 168 -12.11 16.45 -3.13
C GLU A 168 -12.22 15.87 -1.72
N SER A 169 -11.72 14.64 -1.51
CA SER A 169 -11.70 13.95 -0.22
C SER A 169 -10.50 14.30 0.68
N SER A 170 -9.62 15.21 0.27
CA SER A 170 -8.45 15.59 1.07
C SER A 170 -8.83 16.48 2.26
N LEU A 171 -8.36 16.11 3.46
CA LEU A 171 -8.63 16.83 4.71
C LEU A 171 -7.80 18.11 4.87
N THR A 172 -6.62 18.18 4.24
CA THR A 172 -5.69 19.32 4.40
C THR A 172 -5.73 20.25 3.20
N THR A 173 -5.54 19.71 1.99
CA THR A 173 -5.44 20.51 0.76
C THR A 173 -6.18 19.83 -0.38
N ARG A 174 -7.18 20.49 -0.96
CA ARG A 174 -7.98 19.93 -2.07
C ARG A 174 -7.20 19.78 -3.37
N LEU A 175 -6.07 20.48 -3.52
CA LEU A 175 -5.23 20.46 -4.72
C LEU A 175 -3.80 20.05 -4.36
N HIS A 176 -3.23 19.15 -5.17
CA HIS A 176 -1.84 18.74 -5.08
C HIS A 176 -1.14 18.83 -6.43
N ALA A 177 0.16 19.11 -6.46
CA ALA A 177 0.98 18.93 -7.66
C ALA A 177 1.50 17.49 -7.75
N VAL A 178 1.40 16.89 -8.94
CA VAL A 178 1.97 15.59 -9.27
C VAL A 178 3.13 15.79 -10.23
N PHE A 179 4.30 15.31 -9.82
CA PHE A 179 5.55 15.34 -10.59
C PHE A 179 5.68 14.05 -11.39
N ASN A 180 5.76 14.16 -12.72
CA ASN A 180 5.80 13.02 -13.62
C ASN A 180 7.26 12.64 -13.95
N ALA A 181 7.87 11.85 -13.06
CA ALA A 181 9.22 11.30 -13.23
C ALA A 181 9.32 10.22 -14.34
N SER A 182 8.19 9.74 -14.86
CA SER A 182 8.13 8.83 -16.01
C SER A 182 8.12 9.56 -17.36
N ALA A 183 8.19 10.90 -17.37
CA ALA A 183 8.30 11.65 -18.61
C ALA A 183 9.68 11.40 -19.23
N LYS A 184 9.70 10.93 -20.47
CA LYS A 184 10.92 10.68 -21.23
C LYS A 184 11.57 11.99 -21.68
N SER A 185 12.90 12.03 -21.62
CA SER A 185 13.74 13.11 -22.14
C SER A 185 14.02 12.95 -23.64
N SER A 186 14.93 13.76 -24.18
CA SER A 186 15.45 13.63 -25.54
C SER A 186 16.16 12.31 -25.82
N SER A 187 16.69 11.60 -24.81
CA SER A 187 17.31 10.28 -24.99
C SER A 187 16.29 9.13 -24.98
N GLY A 188 15.02 9.42 -24.68
CA GLY A 188 13.97 8.42 -24.54
C GLY A 188 13.94 7.71 -23.18
N VAL A 189 14.82 8.11 -22.25
CA VAL A 189 14.93 7.61 -20.88
C VAL A 189 14.17 8.56 -19.94
N SER A 190 13.45 8.02 -18.95
CA SER A 190 12.84 8.81 -17.88
C SER A 190 13.64 8.74 -16.59
N LEU A 191 13.39 9.65 -15.64
CA LEU A 191 14.06 9.63 -14.35
C LEU A 191 13.82 8.30 -13.60
N ASN A 192 12.62 7.73 -13.73
CA ASN A 192 12.29 6.42 -13.15
C ASN A 192 13.00 5.25 -13.83
N ASP A 193 13.32 5.36 -15.12
CA ASP A 193 14.10 4.33 -15.82
C ASP A 193 15.58 4.39 -15.38
N TRP A 194 16.04 5.60 -15.07
CA TRP A 194 17.41 5.91 -14.69
C TRP A 194 17.75 5.57 -13.23
N SER A 195 16.79 5.80 -12.31
CA SER A 195 16.88 5.36 -10.90
C SER A 195 16.65 3.86 -10.77
#